data_AF-A0A1T4PMM4-F1
#
_entry.id   AF-A0A1T4PMM4-F1
#
_cell.length_a   1.000
_cell.length_b   1.000
_cell.length_c   1.000
_cell.angle_alpha   90.00
_cell.angle_beta   90.00
_cell.angle_gamma   90.00
#
_symmetry.space_group_name_H-M   'P 1'
#
loop_
_entity.id
_entity.type
_entity.pdbx_description
1 polymer ?
#
loop_
_entity_poly.entity_id
_entity_poly.type
_entity_poly.pdbx_seq_one_letter_code
_entity_poly.pdbx_strand_id
1 'polypeptide(L)'
;MGKSLFRFVDTLELCIAYLICFSSNLLFDYVKTLNLDSYILKAFLKNIMDHQTIINFLLTSIVIVFHYQMLHRKKTEIYCRILVGDTLLNITIRYMLNCLTILGLIYILSIVINVYLNYNLTSNLYLVYIFSTYILISASQVRKYENF
;
A
#
# COMPACT_ATOMS: atom_id res chain seq x y z
N MET A 1 26.76 -4.44 -6.94
CA MET A 1 25.87 -3.73 -7.90
C MET A 1 24.43 -3.82 -7.42
N GLY A 2 23.87 -2.71 -6.93
CA GLY A 2 22.52 -2.64 -6.34
C GLY A 2 21.43 -2.62 -7.42
N LYS A 3 21.08 -3.78 -7.98
CA LYS A 3 19.88 -3.89 -8.81
C LYS A 3 18.68 -4.10 -7.90
N SER A 4 17.69 -3.20 -8.02
CA SER A 4 16.37 -3.34 -7.39
C SER A 4 15.84 -4.75 -7.62
N LEU A 5 15.29 -5.35 -6.56
CA LEU A 5 14.66 -6.67 -6.65
C LEU A 5 13.34 -6.61 -7.46
N PHE A 6 12.78 -5.41 -7.59
CA PHE A 6 11.51 -5.18 -8.27
C PHE A 6 11.77 -4.93 -9.75
N ARG A 7 10.96 -5.57 -10.60
CA ARG A 7 10.83 -5.07 -11.97
C ARG A 7 10.04 -3.76 -11.90
N PHE A 8 10.31 -2.88 -12.85
CA PHE A 8 9.62 -1.59 -12.96
C PHE A 8 8.08 -1.76 -13.00
N VAL A 9 7.59 -2.81 -13.67
CA VAL A 9 6.15 -3.14 -13.73
C VAL A 9 5.59 -3.47 -12.34
N ASP A 10 6.29 -4.28 -11.54
CA ASP A 10 5.85 -4.64 -10.19
C ASP A 10 5.81 -3.40 -9.27
N THR A 11 6.79 -2.50 -9.43
CA THR A 11 6.83 -1.20 -8.72
C THR A 11 5.63 -0.32 -9.10
N LEU A 12 5.26 -0.29 -10.38
CA LEU A 12 4.09 0.47 -10.85
C LEU A 12 2.78 -0.12 -10.34
N GLU A 13 2.62 -1.45 -10.39
CA GLU A 13 1.42 -2.13 -9.86
C GLU A 13 1.20 -1.78 -8.38
N LEU A 14 2.26 -1.88 -7.57
CA LEU A 14 2.19 -1.55 -6.14
C LEU A 14 1.92 -0.05 -5.92
N CYS A 15 2.52 0.81 -6.73
CA CYS A 15 2.29 2.26 -6.68
C CYS A 15 0.82 2.60 -6.95
N ILE A 16 0.23 2.03 -8.01
CA ILE A 16 -1.18 2.23 -8.37
C ILE A 16 -2.09 1.72 -7.25
N ALA A 17 -1.81 0.55 -6.68
CA ALA A 17 -2.62 -0.02 -5.61
C ALA A 17 -2.66 0.88 -4.36
N TYR A 18 -1.51 1.42 -3.95
CA TYR A 18 -1.44 2.40 -2.86
C TYR A 18 -2.14 3.72 -3.22
N LEU A 19 -1.93 4.24 -4.44
CA LEU A 19 -2.60 5.46 -4.90
C LEU A 19 -4.12 5.33 -4.84
N ILE A 20 -4.68 4.20 -5.23
CA ILE A 20 -6.13 3.95 -5.15
C ILE A 20 -6.60 4.00 -3.69
N CYS A 21 -5.86 3.39 -2.75
CA CYS A 21 -6.22 3.40 -1.33
C CYS A 21 -6.19 4.83 -0.73
N PHE A 22 -5.11 5.58 -0.96
CA PHE A 22 -5.00 6.94 -0.45
C PHE A 22 -6.00 7.89 -1.14
N SER A 23 -6.26 7.71 -2.43
CA SER A 23 -7.25 8.51 -3.17
C SER A 23 -8.66 8.22 -2.70
N SER A 24 -9.00 6.96 -2.42
CA SER A 24 -10.31 6.61 -1.86
C SER A 24 -10.51 7.28 -0.49
N ASN A 25 -9.48 7.29 0.35
CA ASN A 25 -9.57 7.96 1.65
C ASN A 25 -9.75 9.49 1.51
N LEU A 26 -8.99 10.11 0.61
CA LEU A 26 -9.16 11.52 0.25
C LEU A 26 -10.57 11.84 -0.25
N LEU A 27 -11.16 10.97 -1.10
CA LEU A 27 -12.53 11.14 -1.59
C LEU A 27 -13.55 11.11 -0.46
N PHE A 28 -13.39 10.20 0.51
CA PHE A 28 -14.28 10.16 1.67
C PHE A 28 -14.18 11.43 2.52
N ASP A 29 -12.97 11.93 2.75
CA ASP A 29 -12.80 13.18 3.51
C ASP A 29 -13.33 14.39 2.73
N TYR A 30 -13.17 14.41 1.40
CA TYR A 30 -13.79 15.40 0.52
C TYR A 30 -15.31 15.40 0.64
N VAL A 31 -15.95 14.22 0.54
CA VAL A 31 -17.40 14.07 0.66
C VAL A 31 -17.93 14.54 2.02
N LYS A 32 -17.19 14.35 3.11
CA LYS A 32 -17.57 14.87 4.44
C LYS A 32 -17.61 16.39 4.49
N THR A 33 -16.76 17.07 3.72
CA THR A 33 -16.69 18.55 3.69
C THR A 33 -17.64 19.20 2.69
N LEU A 34 -18.24 18.42 1.79
CA LEU A 34 -19.22 18.92 0.84
C LEU A 34 -20.55 19.24 1.54
N ASN A 35 -20.89 20.52 1.60
CA ASN A 35 -22.26 20.95 1.88
C ASN A 35 -23.07 20.88 0.58
N LEU A 36 -23.84 19.79 0.43
CA LEU A 36 -24.75 19.61 -0.71
C LEU A 36 -26.14 20.13 -0.39
N ASP A 37 -26.68 20.94 -1.29
CA ASP A 37 -28.04 21.50 -1.19
C ASP A 37 -29.13 20.46 -1.52
N SER A 38 -28.80 19.44 -2.31
CA SER A 38 -29.74 18.37 -2.68
C SER A 38 -29.86 17.32 -1.57
N TYR A 39 -31.07 17.22 -0.99
CA TYR A 39 -31.40 16.24 0.05
C TYR A 39 -31.18 14.79 -0.41
N ILE A 40 -31.57 14.47 -1.64
CA ILE A 40 -31.47 13.11 -2.20
C ILE A 40 -29.98 12.71 -2.30
N LEU A 41 -29.16 13.59 -2.87
CA LEU A 41 -27.72 13.31 -3.05
C LEU A 41 -27.00 13.17 -1.70
N LYS A 42 -27.36 14.02 -0.73
CA LYS A 42 -26.83 13.96 0.64
C LYS A 42 -27.15 12.63 1.33
N ALA A 43 -28.38 12.12 1.18
CA ALA A 43 -28.79 10.84 1.76
C ALA A 43 -28.03 9.66 1.14
N PHE A 44 -27.83 9.65 -0.19
CA PHE A 44 -27.05 8.63 -0.87
C PHE A 44 -25.59 8.61 -0.42
N LEU A 45 -24.93 9.77 -0.39
CA LEU A 45 -23.54 9.85 0.06
C LEU A 45 -23.39 9.47 1.53
N LYS A 46 -24.35 9.82 2.39
CA LYS A 46 -24.33 9.40 3.80
C LYS A 46 -24.37 7.88 3.94
N ASN A 47 -25.20 7.19 3.17
CA ASN A 47 -25.24 5.73 3.16
C ASN A 47 -23.88 5.11 2.73
N ILE A 48 -23.21 5.72 1.74
CA ILE A 48 -21.87 5.30 1.31
C ILE A 48 -20.83 5.55 2.43
N MET A 49 -20.92 6.70 3.11
CA MET A 49 -20.06 7.05 4.24
C MET A 49 -20.19 6.07 5.41
N ASP A 50 -21.40 5.59 5.69
CA ASP A 50 -21.62 4.58 6.75
C ASP A 50 -20.90 3.25 6.44
N HIS A 51 -20.66 2.96 5.16
CA HIS A 51 -19.92 1.78 4.69
C HIS A 51 -18.43 2.05 4.43
N GLN A 52 -17.92 3.24 4.77
CA GLN A 52 -16.52 3.64 4.53
C GLN A 52 -15.52 2.60 5.04
N THR A 53 -15.74 2.08 6.26
CA THR A 53 -14.83 1.10 6.89
C THR A 53 -14.76 -0.20 6.08
N ILE A 54 -15.88 -0.67 5.54
CA ILE A 54 -15.93 -1.90 4.74
C ILE A 54 -15.18 -1.69 3.42
N ILE A 55 -15.36 -0.54 2.78
CA ILE A 55 -14.66 -0.20 1.54
C ILE A 55 -13.14 -0.12 1.76
N ASN A 56 -12.71 0.54 2.84
CA ASN A 56 -11.30 0.61 3.22
C ASN A 56 -10.72 -0.79 3.52
N PHE A 57 -11.48 -1.66 4.17
CA PHE A 57 -11.07 -3.03 4.43
C PHE A 57 -10.91 -3.85 3.13
N LEU A 58 -11.84 -3.71 2.19
CA LEU A 58 -11.74 -4.37 0.89
C LEU A 58 -10.51 -3.89 0.11
N LEU A 59 -10.30 -2.58 0.03
CA LEU A 59 -9.14 -2.00 -0.67
C LEU A 59 -7.81 -2.47 -0.06
N THR A 60 -7.70 -2.47 1.27
CA THR A 60 -6.49 -2.97 1.95
C THR A 60 -6.27 -4.46 1.69
N SER A 61 -7.32 -5.27 1.66
CA SER A 61 -7.21 -6.70 1.32
C SER A 61 -6.71 -6.95 -0.11
N ILE A 62 -7.07 -6.09 -1.07
CA ILE A 62 -6.58 -6.17 -2.44
C ILE A 62 -5.07 -5.89 -2.49
N VAL A 63 -4.59 -4.85 -1.80
CA VAL A 63 -3.16 -4.52 -1.71
C VAL A 63 -2.35 -5.68 -1.10
N ILE A 64 -2.91 -6.34 -0.08
CA ILE A 64 -2.33 -7.52 0.56
C ILE A 64 -2.12 -8.65 -0.46
N VAL A 65 -3.14 -8.94 -1.28
CA VAL A 65 -3.06 -9.96 -2.34
C VAL A 65 -2.00 -9.60 -3.38
N PHE A 66 -1.91 -8.34 -3.79
CA PHE A 66 -0.89 -7.89 -4.75
C PHE A 66 0.53 -8.10 -4.22
N HIS A 67 0.80 -7.74 -2.97
CA HIS A 67 2.09 -8.01 -2.33
C HIS A 67 2.44 -9.50 -2.30
N TYR A 68 1.46 -10.35 -2.01
CA TYR A 68 1.65 -11.80 -1.99
C TYR A 68 1.94 -12.33 -3.41
N GLN A 69 1.17 -11.90 -4.40
CA GLN A 69 1.37 -12.29 -5.80
C GLN A 69 2.76 -11.87 -6.29
N MET A 70 3.20 -10.67 -5.93
CA MET A 70 4.50 -10.15 -6.30
C MET A 70 5.65 -10.95 -5.65
N LEU A 71 5.53 -11.32 -4.37
CA LEU A 71 6.50 -12.18 -3.71
C LEU A 71 6.58 -13.56 -4.39
N HIS A 72 5.44 -14.14 -4.75
CA HIS A 72 5.37 -15.43 -5.43
C HIS A 72 6.04 -15.43 -6.81
N ARG A 73 5.82 -14.38 -7.62
CA ARG A 73 6.49 -14.20 -8.93
C ARG A 73 8.01 -14.13 -8.80
N LYS A 74 8.53 -13.74 -7.63
CA LYS A 74 9.96 -13.51 -7.37
C LYS A 74 10.68 -14.67 -6.70
N LYS A 75 9.97 -15.78 -6.40
CA LYS A 75 10.54 -16.97 -5.76
C LYS A 75 11.81 -17.48 -6.47
N THR A 76 11.78 -17.54 -7.80
CA THR A 76 12.92 -18.03 -8.61
C THR A 76 14.13 -17.08 -8.56
N GLU A 77 13.91 -15.76 -8.64
CA GLU A 77 14.99 -14.77 -8.56
C GLU A 77 15.65 -14.76 -7.17
N ILE A 78 14.85 -14.88 -6.11
CA ILE A 78 15.33 -14.99 -4.73
C ILE A 78 16.19 -16.25 -4.57
N TYR A 79 15.72 -17.40 -5.08
CA TYR A 79 16.46 -18.66 -5.05
C TYR A 79 17.81 -18.57 -5.79
N CYS A 80 17.82 -18.00 -7.00
CA CYS A 80 19.06 -17.80 -7.75
C CYS A 80 20.07 -16.90 -7.01
N ARG A 81 19.61 -15.86 -6.30
CA ARG A 81 20.51 -14.99 -5.52
C ARG A 81 21.12 -15.73 -4.32
N ILE A 82 20.34 -16.58 -3.66
CA ILE A 82 20.84 -17.44 -2.58
C ILE A 82 21.91 -18.40 -3.10
N LEU A 83 21.70 -19.02 -4.27
CA LEU A 83 22.67 -19.94 -4.89
C LEU A 83 24.01 -19.26 -5.23
N VAL A 84 23.98 -17.97 -5.59
CA VAL A 84 25.18 -17.15 -5.87
C VAL A 84 25.86 -16.67 -4.58
N GLY A 85 25.31 -17.00 -3.40
CA GLY A 85 25.89 -16.68 -2.09
C GLY A 85 25.36 -15.40 -1.44
N ASP A 86 24.24 -14.82 -1.91
CA ASP A 86 23.60 -13.70 -1.22
C ASP A 86 22.89 -14.19 0.05
N THR A 87 22.86 -13.36 1.09
CA THR A 87 22.22 -13.72 2.36
C THR A 87 20.73 -13.37 2.33
N LEU A 88 19.90 -14.24 2.91
CA LEU A 88 18.46 -14.01 3.04
C LEU A 88 18.13 -12.67 3.71
N LEU A 89 18.90 -12.29 4.73
CA LEU A 89 18.72 -11.03 5.44
C LEU A 89 18.93 -9.81 4.51
N ASN A 90 19.96 -9.82 3.68
CA ASN A 90 20.23 -8.74 2.73
C ASN A 90 19.12 -8.63 1.67
N ILE A 91 18.58 -9.77 1.20
CA ILE A 91 17.43 -9.81 0.28
C ILE A 91 16.18 -9.21 0.95
N THR A 92 15.86 -9.64 2.17
CA THR A 92 14.70 -9.16 2.93
C THR A 92 14.79 -7.67 3.24
N ILE A 93 15.96 -7.17 3.65
CA ILE A 93 16.18 -5.74 3.92
C ILE A 93 15.98 -4.92 2.65
N ARG A 94 16.49 -5.38 1.50
CA ARG A 94 16.29 -4.70 0.21
C ARG A 94 14.82 -4.68 -0.21
N TYR A 95 14.11 -5.78 0.00
CA TYR A 95 12.67 -5.85 -0.26
C TYR A 95 11.88 -4.87 0.61
N MET A 96 12.14 -4.89 1.92
CA MET A 96 11.54 -3.99 2.91
C MET A 96 11.77 -2.51 2.52
N LEU A 97 13.03 -2.15 2.25
CA LEU A 97 13.39 -0.77 1.89
C LEU A 97 12.68 -0.33 0.61
N ASN A 98 12.64 -1.16 -0.43
CA ASN A 98 11.94 -0.82 -1.66
C ASN A 98 10.44 -0.61 -1.43
N CYS A 99 9.75 -1.52 -0.73
CA CYS A 99 8.34 -1.35 -0.39
C CYS A 99 8.09 -0.08 0.44
N LEU A 100 8.94 0.19 1.42
CA LEU A 100 8.83 1.34 2.30
C LEU A 100 9.09 2.66 1.55
N THR A 101 10.02 2.68 0.60
CA THR A 101 10.29 3.87 -0.24
C THR A 101 9.08 4.23 -1.11
N ILE A 102 8.42 3.23 -1.73
CA ILE A 102 7.22 3.44 -2.54
C ILE A 102 6.08 3.94 -1.66
N LEU A 103 5.86 3.31 -0.50
CA LEU A 103 4.84 3.74 0.46
C LEU A 103 5.10 5.18 0.96
N GLY A 104 6.35 5.49 1.28
CA GLY A 104 6.77 6.82 1.74
C GLY A 104 6.53 7.90 0.68
N LEU A 105 6.86 7.64 -0.59
CA LEU A 105 6.62 8.59 -1.68
C LEU A 105 5.13 8.92 -1.85
N ILE A 106 4.28 7.89 -1.82
CA ILE A 106 2.82 8.07 -1.99
C ILE A 106 2.22 8.74 -0.76
N TYR A 107 2.72 8.43 0.44
CA TYR A 107 2.29 9.09 1.65
C TYR A 107 2.65 10.58 1.66
N ILE A 108 3.86 10.95 1.24
CA ILE A 108 4.25 12.37 1.08
C ILE A 108 3.32 13.06 0.10
N LEU A 109 3.05 12.45 -1.06
CA LEU A 109 2.11 13.01 -2.05
C LEU A 109 0.72 13.20 -1.44
N SER A 110 0.24 12.24 -0.65
CA SER A 110 -1.04 12.33 0.05
C SER A 110 -1.04 13.47 1.08
N ILE A 111 0.01 13.64 1.88
CA ILE A 111 0.11 14.75 2.84
C ILE A 111 0.02 16.09 2.13
N VAL A 112 0.75 16.28 1.03
CA VAL A 112 0.73 17.55 0.26
C VAL A 112 -0.70 17.88 -0.18
N ILE A 113 -1.44 16.89 -0.68
CA ILE A 113 -2.83 17.08 -1.11
C ILE A 113 -3.75 17.39 0.09
N ASN A 114 -3.60 16.68 1.22
CA ASN A 114 -4.42 16.92 2.41
C ASN A 114 -4.17 18.29 3.04
N VAL A 115 -2.91 18.75 3.06
CA VAL A 115 -2.55 20.09 3.54
C VAL A 115 -3.14 21.16 2.62
N TYR A 116 -3.08 20.94 1.30
CA TYR A 116 -3.70 21.86 0.33
C TYR A 116 -5.22 21.97 0.52
N LEU A 117 -5.89 20.86 0.85
CA LEU A 117 -7.35 20.79 1.04
C LEU A 117 -7.79 21.03 2.50
N ASN A 118 -6.87 21.24 3.44
CA ASN A 118 -7.13 21.34 4.89
C ASN A 118 -7.91 20.15 5.49
N TYR A 119 -7.60 18.93 5.05
CA TYR A 119 -8.21 17.70 5.56
C TYR A 119 -7.42 17.05 6.69
N ASN A 120 -8.11 16.26 7.50
CA ASN A 120 -7.51 15.64 8.68
C ASN A 120 -6.55 14.50 8.29
N LEU A 121 -5.35 14.50 8.87
CA LEU A 121 -4.27 13.56 8.51
C LEU A 121 -4.37 12.21 9.23
N THR A 122 -5.25 12.09 10.23
CA THR A 122 -5.37 10.90 11.09
C THR A 122 -5.70 9.64 10.30
N SER A 123 -6.64 9.70 9.37
CA SER A 123 -7.04 8.57 8.52
C SER A 123 -5.87 8.04 7.67
N ASN A 124 -5.04 8.93 7.14
CA ASN A 124 -3.88 8.56 6.32
C ASN A 124 -2.77 7.90 7.18
N LEU A 125 -2.60 8.34 8.43
CA LEU A 125 -1.67 7.70 9.36
C LEU A 125 -2.05 6.24 9.66
N TYR A 126 -3.35 5.95 9.84
CA TYR A 126 -3.82 4.57 10.02
C TYR A 126 -3.50 3.68 8.82
N LEU A 127 -3.71 4.19 7.60
CA LEU A 127 -3.38 3.45 6.37
C LEU A 127 -1.87 3.15 6.25
N VAL A 128 -1.01 4.13 6.56
CA VAL A 128 0.44 3.92 6.59
C VAL A 128 0.81 2.86 7.60
N TYR A 129 0.24 2.90 8.80
CA TYR A 129 0.51 1.91 9.84
C TYR A 129 0.11 0.49 9.42
N ILE A 130 -1.09 0.33 8.82
CA ILE A 130 -1.57 -0.95 8.30
C ILE A 130 -0.63 -1.48 7.20
N PHE A 131 -0.27 -0.65 6.22
CA PHE A 131 0.64 -1.10 5.16
C PHE A 131 2.05 -1.39 5.67
N SER A 132 2.57 -0.61 6.63
CA SER A 132 3.88 -0.87 7.23
C SER A 132 3.93 -2.20 7.97
N THR A 133 2.91 -2.51 8.79
CA THR A 133 2.82 -3.80 9.48
C THR A 133 2.71 -4.96 8.48
N TYR A 134 1.97 -4.77 7.38
CA TYR A 134 1.86 -5.77 6.35
C TYR A 134 3.18 -6.02 5.60
N ILE A 135 3.94 -4.97 5.28
CA ILE A 135 5.26 -5.08 4.65
C ILE A 135 6.22 -5.89 5.55
N LEU A 136 6.17 -5.72 6.88
CA LEU A 136 6.95 -6.53 7.83
C LEU A 136 6.53 -8.01 7.81
N ILE A 137 5.23 -8.28 7.72
CA ILE A 137 4.69 -9.65 7.62
C ILE A 137 5.12 -10.30 6.30
N SER A 138 4.99 -9.59 5.17
CA SER A 138 5.38 -10.13 3.85
C SER A 138 6.89 -10.37 3.76
N ALA A 139 7.71 -9.49 4.36
CA ALA A 139 9.15 -9.70 4.50
C ALA A 139 9.51 -10.92 5.33
N SER A 140 8.72 -11.22 6.37
CA SER A 140 8.90 -12.45 7.17
C SER A 140 8.59 -13.71 6.37
N GLN A 141 7.70 -13.65 5.38
CA GLN A 141 7.41 -14.78 4.48
C GLN A 141 8.57 -15.12 3.55
N VAL A 142 9.44 -14.15 3.21
CA VAL A 142 10.66 -14.39 2.42
C VAL A 142 11.55 -15.46 3.08
N ARG A 143 11.56 -15.52 4.42
CA ARG A 143 12.36 -16.49 5.18
C ARG A 143 11.89 -17.94 4.99
N LYS A 144 10.63 -18.18 4.60
CA LYS A 144 10.12 -19.54 4.33
C LYS A 144 10.77 -20.21 3.12
N TYR A 145 11.45 -19.46 2.26
CA TYR A 145 12.18 -20.01 1.12
C TYR A 145 13.56 -20.59 1.47
N GLU A 146 13.96 -20.55 2.75
CA GLU A 146 15.19 -21.16 3.27
C GLU A 146 15.17 -22.70 3.23
N ASN A 147 13.98 -23.32 3.26
CA ASN A 147 13.80 -24.77 3.39
C ASN A 147 13.56 -25.50 2.04
N PHE A 148 13.97 -24.92 0.91
CA PHE A 148 13.81 -25.53 -0.43
C PHE A 148 15.16 -25.79 -1.12
#